data_AF-A0A4S0Q4G2-F1
#
_entry.id   AF-A0A4S0Q4G2-F1
#
_cell.length_a   1.000
_cell.length_b   1.000
_cell.length_c   1.000
_cell.angle_alpha   90.00
_cell.angle_beta   90.00
_cell.angle_gamma   90.00
#
_symmetry.space_group_name_H-M   'P 1'
#
loop_
_entity.id
_entity.type
_entity.pdbx_description
1 polymer ?
#
loop_
_entity_poly.entity_id
_entity_poly.type
_entity_poly.pdbx_seq_one_letter_code
_entity_poly.pdbx_strand_id
1 'polypeptide(L)'
;ISSVSVCDISAGMTAHSAILQALYHREVTGEGTSIQVSLFDAVADWMNVPVLQNDYSGYHTERAGVKHPSLAPYGAYRCADGKEVIFSVQNDREWINF
;
A
#
# COMPACT_ATOMS: atom_id res chain seq x y z
N ILE A 1 -15.81 6.53 -10.56
CA ILE A 1 -14.59 6.70 -9.74
C ILE A 1 -13.57 7.37 -10.63
N SER A 2 -13.26 8.64 -10.40
CA SER A 2 -12.08 9.26 -11.00
C SER A 2 -10.87 8.60 -10.35
N SER A 3 -10.37 7.53 -10.96
CA SER A 3 -9.23 6.78 -10.44
C SER A 3 -8.01 7.70 -10.46
N VAL A 4 -7.42 7.91 -9.29
CA VAL A 4 -6.13 8.59 -9.16
C VAL A 4 -5.05 7.64 -9.67
N SER A 5 -4.11 8.15 -10.46
CA SER A 5 -3.01 7.34 -11.01
C SER A 5 -2.02 6.98 -9.89
N VAL A 6 -2.20 5.78 -9.33
CA VAL A 6 -1.37 5.27 -8.23
C VAL A 6 0.11 5.18 -8.64
N CYS A 7 0.38 4.76 -9.88
CA CYS A 7 1.75 4.67 -10.41
C CYS A 7 2.43 6.04 -10.48
N ASP A 8 1.70 7.08 -10.90
CA ASP A 8 2.29 8.43 -11.00
C ASP A 8 2.59 9.00 -9.62
N ILE A 9 1.72 8.74 -8.64
CA ILE A 9 1.96 9.16 -7.25
C ILE A 9 3.18 8.44 -6.68
N SER A 10 3.25 7.11 -6.81
CA SER A 10 4.36 6.34 -6.26
C SER A 10 5.69 6.78 -6.88
N ALA A 11 5.76 6.92 -8.21
CA ALA A 11 6.95 7.41 -8.87
C ALA A 11 7.31 8.85 -8.48
N GLY A 12 6.32 9.73 -8.34
CA GLY A 12 6.54 11.10 -7.89
C GLY A 12 7.14 11.17 -6.49
N MET A 13 6.63 10.36 -5.55
CA MET A 13 7.15 10.26 -4.19
C MET A 13 8.57 9.68 -4.14
N THR A 14 8.84 8.64 -4.94
CA THR A 14 10.17 8.04 -5.07
C THR A 14 11.17 9.02 -5.67
N ALA A 15 10.80 9.74 -6.74
CA ALA A 15 11.64 10.75 -7.37
C ALA A 15 11.95 11.91 -6.43
N HIS A 16 10.95 12.42 -5.72
CA HIS A 16 11.14 13.49 -4.74
C HIS A 16 12.16 13.10 -3.66
N SER A 17 12.02 11.88 -3.12
CA SER A 17 12.93 11.37 -2.09
C SER A 17 14.36 11.20 -2.61
N ALA A 18 14.51 10.64 -3.82
CA ALA A 18 15.81 10.48 -4.46
C ALA A 18 16.49 11.83 -4.77
N ILE A 19 15.73 12.86 -5.16
CA ILE A 19 16.24 14.22 -5.37
C ILE A 19 16.79 14.80 -4.08
N LEU A 20 16.06 14.69 -2.97
CA LEU A 20 16.55 15.16 -1.67
C LEU A 20 17.85 14.43 -1.24
N GLN A 21 17.93 13.13 -1.48
CA GLN A 21 19.14 12.35 -1.21
C GLN A 21 20.32 12.78 -2.10
N ALA A 22 20.09 13.05 -3.38
CA ALA A 22 21.11 13.55 -4.29
C ALA A 22 21.61 14.96 -3.91
N LEU A 23 20.71 15.83 -3.47
CA LEU A 23 21.07 17.15 -2.97
C LEU A 23 21.91 17.06 -1.69
N TYR A 24 21.51 16.19 -0.76
CA TYR A 24 22.29 15.92 0.45
C TYR A 24 23.66 15.32 0.14
N HIS A 25 23.72 14.37 -0.80
CA HIS A 25 24.99 13.80 -1.26
C HIS A 25 25.91 14.89 -1.81
N ARG A 26 25.39 15.76 -2.69
CA ARG A 26 26.14 16.88 -3.26
C ARG A 26 26.62 17.88 -2.20
N GLU A 27 25.83 18.13 -1.15
CA GLU A 27 26.26 19.00 -0.05
C GLU A 27 27.48 18.43 0.70
N VAL A 28 27.53 17.11 0.88
CA VAL A 28 28.62 16.44 1.59
C VAL A 28 29.86 16.26 0.71
N THR A 29 29.69 15.92 -0.57
CA THR A 29 30.80 15.54 -1.46
C THR A 29 31.23 16.63 -2.44
N GLY A 30 30.35 17.61 -2.71
CA GLY A 30 30.51 18.57 -3.81
C GLY A 30 30.11 18.03 -5.19
N GLU A 31 29.76 16.74 -5.29
CA GLU A 31 29.50 16.07 -6.58
C GLU A 31 28.00 15.82 -6.80
N GLY A 32 27.54 16.06 -8.03
CA GLY A 32 26.19 15.68 -8.45
C GLY A 32 26.07 14.18 -8.70
N THR A 33 24.84 13.67 -8.74
CA THR A 33 24.55 12.27 -9.11
C THR A 33 23.37 12.19 -10.07
N SER A 34 23.26 11.06 -10.79
CA SER A 34 22.12 10.75 -11.65
C SER A 34 21.08 9.92 -10.89
N ILE A 35 19.80 10.17 -11.17
CA ILE A 35 18.68 9.45 -10.57
C ILE A 35 17.87 8.83 -11.70
N GLN A 36 17.45 7.58 -11.51
CA GLN A 36 16.52 6.89 -12.39
C GLN A 36 15.33 6.40 -11.57
N VAL A 37 14.12 6.66 -12.06
CA VAL A 37 12.87 6.27 -11.41
C VAL A 37 12.00 5.55 -12.42
N SER A 38 11.57 4.35 -12.06
CA SER A 38 10.66 3.52 -12.83
C SER A 38 9.26 3.59 -12.21
N LEU A 39 8.24 3.84 -13.04
CA LEU A 39 6.83 3.74 -12.61
C LEU A 39 6.50 2.34 -12.10
N PHE A 40 7.09 1.32 -12.73
CA PHE A 40 6.88 -0.06 -12.35
C PHE A 40 7.54 -0.38 -11.01
N ASP A 41 8.81 -0.02 -10.83
CA ASP A 41 9.53 -0.34 -9.58
C ASP A 41 8.89 0.40 -8.40
N ALA A 42 8.49 1.66 -8.60
CA ALA A 42 7.86 2.47 -7.57
C ALA A 42 6.52 1.90 -7.10
N VAL A 43 5.69 1.35 -8.01
CA VAL A 43 4.42 0.72 -7.60
C VAL A 43 4.61 -0.72 -7.11
N ALA A 44 5.61 -1.44 -7.61
CA ALA A 44 5.94 -2.79 -7.15
C ALA A 44 6.35 -2.80 -5.67
N ASP A 45 7.05 -1.76 -5.21
CA ASP A 45 7.43 -1.61 -3.80
C ASP A 45 6.20 -1.54 -2.86
N TRP A 46 5.09 -0.96 -3.32
CA TRP A 46 3.83 -0.91 -2.57
C TRP A 46 3.10 -2.26 -2.53
N MET A 47 3.52 -3.22 -3.35
CA MET A 47 2.99 -4.59 -3.37
C MET A 47 3.74 -5.54 -2.43
N ASN A 48 4.61 -5.05 -1.55
CA ASN A 48 5.41 -5.89 -0.67
C ASN A 48 4.58 -6.93 0.11
N VAL A 49 3.50 -6.52 0.77
CA VAL A 49 2.63 -7.44 1.53
C VAL A 49 2.02 -8.55 0.65
N PRO A 50 1.30 -8.25 -0.45
CA PRO A 50 0.73 -9.29 -1.30
C PRO A 50 1.77 -10.17 -2.01
N VAL A 51 2.95 -9.63 -2.34
CA VAL A 51 4.08 -10.41 -2.88
C VAL A 51 4.61 -11.39 -1.85
N LEU A 52 4.88 -10.93 -0.62
CA LEU A 52 5.32 -11.80 0.48
C LEU A 52 4.29 -12.89 0.80
N GLN A 53 3.00 -12.53 0.78
CA GLN A 53 1.93 -13.52 0.96
C GLN A 53 1.94 -14.57 -0.15
N ASN A 54 2.04 -14.15 -1.41
CA ASN A 54 2.12 -15.08 -2.55
C ASN A 54 3.33 -16.03 -2.44
N ASP A 55 4.49 -15.49 -2.07
CA ASP A 55 5.75 -16.24 -2.09
C ASP A 55 5.90 -17.21 -0.91
N TYR A 56 5.37 -16.85 0.26
CA TYR A 56 5.66 -17.58 1.51
C TYR A 56 4.46 -18.25 2.19
N SER A 57 3.22 -17.87 1.88
CA SER A 57 2.06 -18.41 2.60
C SER A 57 1.47 -19.69 1.99
N GLY A 58 1.83 -20.03 0.74
CA GLY A 58 1.17 -21.08 -0.03
C GLY A 58 -0.29 -20.77 -0.38
N TYR A 59 -0.77 -19.57 -0.04
CA TYR A 59 -2.11 -19.08 -0.34
C TYR A 59 -2.06 -18.17 -1.57
N HIS A 60 -2.92 -18.43 -2.54
CA HIS A 60 -3.06 -17.56 -3.71
C HIS A 60 -3.73 -16.24 -3.30
N THR A 61 -3.01 -15.13 -3.47
CA THR A 61 -3.54 -13.78 -3.21
C THR A 61 -4.63 -13.44 -4.24
N GLU A 62 -5.90 -13.66 -3.89
CA GLU A 62 -7.04 -13.28 -4.73
C GLU A 62 -7.34 -11.78 -4.67
N ARG A 63 -8.10 -11.28 -5.65
CA ARG A 63 -8.62 -9.90 -5.64
C ARG A 63 -9.73 -9.78 -4.57
N ALA A 64 -9.34 -9.56 -3.33
CA ALA A 64 -10.24 -9.60 -2.16
C ALA A 64 -11.11 -8.34 -1.94
N GLY A 65 -10.90 -7.28 -2.71
CA GLY A 65 -11.61 -6.00 -2.51
C GLY A 65 -11.28 -5.39 -1.15
N VAL A 66 -12.30 -4.98 -0.40
CA VAL A 66 -12.17 -4.35 0.95
C VAL A 66 -12.12 -5.36 2.11
N LYS A 67 -12.16 -6.67 1.86
CA LYS A 67 -12.09 -7.68 2.93
C LYS A 67 -10.63 -7.90 3.33
N HIS A 68 -10.32 -7.76 4.61
CA HIS A 68 -9.00 -8.09 5.11
C HIS A 68 -8.82 -9.62 5.06
N PRO A 69 -7.76 -10.13 4.41
CA PRO A 69 -7.62 -11.57 4.15
C PRO A 69 -7.38 -12.41 5.42
N SER A 70 -7.02 -11.79 6.54
CA SER A 70 -6.59 -12.49 7.76
C SER A 70 -7.38 -12.16 9.02
N LEU A 71 -8.38 -11.26 8.96
CA LEU A 71 -9.12 -10.80 10.14
C LEU A 71 -10.63 -10.75 9.86
N ALA A 72 -11.43 -11.20 10.82
CA ALA A 72 -12.88 -11.08 10.77
C ALA A 72 -13.43 -10.66 12.14
N PRO A 73 -14.37 -9.69 12.20
CA PRO A 73 -14.94 -8.92 11.10
C PRO A 73 -14.10 -7.68 10.73
N TYR A 74 -13.41 -7.75 9.58
CA TYR A 74 -12.65 -6.62 9.02
C TYR A 74 -12.92 -6.52 7.51
N GLY A 75 -13.85 -5.64 7.14
CA GLY A 75 -14.28 -5.46 5.75
C GLY A 75 -15.67 -4.82 5.64
N ALA A 76 -16.20 -4.74 4.43
CA ALA A 76 -17.53 -4.18 4.15
C ALA A 76 -18.65 -5.22 4.34
N TYR A 77 -19.72 -4.81 5.01
CA TYR A 77 -20.91 -5.61 5.29
C TYR A 77 -22.17 -4.82 4.92
N ARG A 78 -23.13 -5.49 4.27
CA ARG A 78 -24.35 -4.86 3.77
C ARG A 78 -25.42 -4.81 4.85
N CYS A 79 -25.93 -3.61 5.11
CA CYS A 79 -27.04 -3.36 6.03
C CYS A 79 -28.40 -3.62 5.38
N ALA A 80 -29.44 -3.73 6.20
CA ALA A 80 -30.81 -3.96 5.74
C ALA A 80 -31.36 -2.83 4.85
N ASP A 81 -30.85 -1.60 5.01
CA ASP A 81 -31.18 -0.45 4.17
C ASP A 81 -30.38 -0.41 2.85
N GLY A 82 -29.56 -1.43 2.60
CA GLY A 82 -28.76 -1.58 1.39
C GLY A 82 -27.44 -0.82 1.39
N LYS A 83 -27.11 -0.06 2.45
CA LYS A 83 -25.81 0.60 2.59
C LYS A 83 -24.73 -0.38 3.03
N GLU A 84 -23.47 -0.03 2.78
CA GLU A 84 -22.31 -0.78 3.26
C GLU A 84 -21.73 -0.10 4.51
N VAL A 85 -21.42 -0.90 5.52
CA VAL A 85 -20.68 -0.49 6.72
C VAL A 85 -19.36 -1.25 6.74
N ILE A 86 -18.27 -0.54 7.02
CA ILE A 86 -16.95 -1.14 7.17
C ILE A 86 -16.72 -1.42 8.66
N PHE A 87 -16.54 -2.69 9.01
CA PHE A 87 -15.99 -3.07 10.31
C PHE A 87 -14.47 -3.17 10.20
N SER A 88 -13.77 -2.76 11.25
CA SER A 88 -12.31 -2.83 11.36
C SER A 88 -11.91 -3.39 12.73
N VAL A 89 -12.49 -4.53 13.11
CA VAL A 89 -12.21 -5.20 14.38
C VAL A 89 -10.95 -6.04 14.22
N GLN A 90 -9.92 -5.75 15.02
CA GLN A 90 -8.59 -6.32 14.86
C GLN A 90 -8.29 -7.44 15.85
N ASN A 91 -9.10 -7.60 16.91
CA ASN A 91 -8.89 -8.60 17.95
C ASN A 91 -10.19 -8.89 18.76
N ASP A 92 -10.19 -10.00 19.49
CA ASP A 92 -11.33 -10.45 20.31
C ASP A 92 -11.72 -9.45 21.40
N ARG A 93 -10.77 -8.66 21.92
CA ARG A 93 -11.06 -7.65 22.96
C ARG A 93 -11.92 -6.51 22.40
N GLU A 94 -11.63 -6.06 21.18
CA GLU A 94 -12.47 -5.09 20.48
C GLU A 94 -13.85 -5.66 20.18
N TRP A 95 -13.91 -6.93 19.78
CA TRP A 95 -15.18 -7.61 19.51
C TRP A 95 -16.12 -7.67 20.72
N ILE A 96 -15.59 -7.99 21.90
CA ILE A 96 -16.39 -8.08 23.13
C ILE A 96 -17.00 -6.72 23.53
N ASN A 97 -16.37 -5.60 23.15
CA ASN A 97 -16.80 -4.25 23.52
C ASN A 97 -17.57 -3.52 22.41
N PHE A 98 -17.80 -4.16 21.27
CA PHE A 98 -18.53 -3.61 20.14
C PHE A 98 -20.04 -3.78 20.31
#